data_AF-A0A0F0H2B6-F1
#
_entry.id   AF-A0A0F0H2B6-F1
#
_cell.length_a   1.000
_cell.length_b   1.000
_cell.length_c   1.000
_cell.angle_alpha   90.00
_cell.angle_beta   90.00
_cell.angle_gamma   90.00
#
_symmetry.space_group_name_H-M   'P 1'
#
loop_
_entity.id
_entity.type
_entity.pdbx_description
1 polymer ?
#
loop_
_entity_poly.entity_id
_entity_poly.type
_entity_poly.pdbx_seq_one_letter_code
_entity_poly.pdbx_strand_id
1 'polypeptide(L)'
;MRRFALFVLLCAALTGCASLADLATLQSRIQHEGYQKVSVYHRSNNGTDTLEISASGSDPDKVAEIVWDTYPEHLDRLVITLDGTGKRYTEADLREAFGERQVTEKPDDDADVTKTIVTGVVVAAVTFLLLGAGAVVLVVVLMRRARHRKAQQYLQQQQPYYRPPSGPAA
;
A
#
# COMPACT_ATOMS: atom_id res chain seq x y z
N MET A 1 5.72 8.38 -19.87
CA MET A 1 5.33 7.18 -19.10
C MET A 1 5.89 7.16 -17.67
N ARG A 2 7.18 7.44 -17.44
CA ARG A 2 7.80 7.44 -16.09
C ARG A 2 7.17 8.40 -15.07
N ARG A 3 6.64 9.54 -15.54
CA ARG A 3 5.94 10.54 -14.69
C ARG A 3 4.54 10.09 -14.24
N PHE A 4 3.84 9.32 -15.05
CA PHE A 4 2.52 8.77 -14.70
C PHE A 4 2.64 7.63 -13.68
N ALA A 5 3.65 6.76 -13.83
CA ALA A 5 3.93 5.70 -12.84
C ALA A 5 4.30 6.28 -11.46
N LEU A 6 5.09 7.37 -11.43
CA LEU A 6 5.38 8.09 -10.19
C LEU A 6 4.14 8.72 -9.56
N PHE A 7 3.24 9.29 -10.37
CA PHE A 7 1.99 9.86 -9.87
C PHE A 7 1.06 8.82 -9.27
N VAL A 8 0.88 7.67 -9.93
CA VAL A 8 0.05 6.57 -9.42
C VAL A 8 0.64 5.96 -8.15
N LEU A 9 1.96 5.78 -8.09
CA LEU A 9 2.64 5.28 -6.89
C LEU A 9 2.56 6.27 -5.73
N LEU A 10 2.63 7.58 -6.00
CA LEU A 10 2.43 8.63 -5.00
C LEU A 10 0.99 8.64 -4.48
N CYS A 11 -0.01 8.56 -5.35
CA CYS A 11 -1.42 8.51 -4.95
C CYS A 11 -1.75 7.26 -4.14
N ALA A 12 -1.23 6.09 -4.52
CA ALA A 12 -1.41 4.86 -3.77
C ALA A 12 -0.74 4.91 -2.39
N ALA A 13 0.43 5.54 -2.29
CA ALA A 13 1.10 5.79 -1.01
C ALA A 13 0.27 6.72 -0.12
N LEU A 14 -0.37 7.74 -0.68
CA LEU A 14 -1.18 8.71 0.08
C LEU A 14 -2.45 8.09 0.69
N THR A 15 -3.15 7.19 -0.03
CA THR A 15 -4.36 6.54 0.49
C THR A 15 -4.09 5.51 1.59
N GLY A 16 -2.91 4.90 1.62
CA GLY A 16 -2.55 3.92 2.66
C GLY A 16 -2.11 4.54 4.00
N CYS A 17 -1.90 5.86 4.06
CA CYS A 17 -1.31 6.51 5.23
C CYS A 17 -2.33 7.06 6.24
N ALA A 18 -3.61 7.21 5.88
CA ALA A 18 -4.59 7.85 6.76
C ALA A 18 -4.84 7.06 8.05
N SER A 19 -5.10 5.76 7.94
CA SER A 19 -5.31 4.86 9.09
C SER A 19 -4.07 4.72 9.97
N LEU A 20 -2.89 4.73 9.37
CA LEU A 20 -1.61 4.76 10.08
C LEU A 20 -1.40 6.07 10.86
N ALA A 21 -1.83 7.21 10.30
CA ALA A 21 -1.72 8.50 10.96
C ALA A 21 -2.63 8.58 12.20
N ASP A 22 -3.83 8.01 12.13
CA ASP A 22 -4.78 7.98 13.26
C ASP A 22 -4.24 7.11 14.41
N LEU A 23 -3.72 5.92 14.10
CA LEU A 23 -3.05 5.05 15.08
C LEU A 23 -1.82 5.72 15.70
N ALA A 24 -1.00 6.40 14.90
CA ALA A 24 0.18 7.11 15.39
C ALA A 24 -0.20 8.29 16.30
N THR A 25 -1.30 8.99 15.98
CA THR A 25 -1.84 10.09 16.79
C THR A 25 -2.32 9.56 18.14
N LEU A 26 -3.09 8.46 18.14
CA LEU A 26 -3.53 7.80 19.36
C LEU A 26 -2.34 7.35 20.21
N GLN A 27 -1.34 6.71 19.59
CA GLN A 27 -0.12 6.28 20.28
C GLN A 27 0.63 7.46 20.90
N SER A 28 0.80 8.57 20.17
CA SER A 28 1.45 9.77 20.69
C SER A 28 0.72 10.37 21.88
N ARG A 29 -0.62 10.34 21.86
CA ARG A 29 -1.44 10.90 22.94
C ARG A 29 -1.36 10.04 24.20
N ILE A 30 -1.40 8.73 24.06
CA ILE A 30 -1.18 7.79 25.18
C ILE A 30 0.23 7.96 25.75
N GLN A 31 1.26 8.14 24.91
CA GLN A 31 2.63 8.41 25.41
C GLN A 31 2.74 9.76 26.13
N HIS A 32 2.03 10.79 25.68
CA HIS A 32 2.04 12.11 26.32
C HIS A 32 1.48 12.07 27.75
N GLU A 33 0.53 11.17 28.01
CA GLU A 33 -0.07 10.92 29.32
C GLU A 33 0.84 10.09 30.25
N GLY A 34 2.06 9.74 29.81
CA GLY A 34 3.09 9.10 30.63
C GLY A 34 3.22 7.59 30.46
N TYR A 35 2.43 6.97 29.58
CA TYR A 35 2.53 5.54 29.29
C TYR A 35 3.75 5.25 28.41
N GLN A 36 4.39 4.10 28.65
CA GLN A 36 5.59 3.69 27.92
C GLN A 36 5.33 2.43 27.08
N LYS A 37 6.20 2.16 26.11
CA LYS A 37 6.15 0.97 25.24
C LYS A 37 4.76 0.74 24.62
N VAL A 38 4.10 1.84 24.25
CA VAL A 38 2.75 1.81 23.69
C VAL A 38 2.78 1.14 22.31
N SER A 39 1.99 0.10 22.16
CA SER A 39 1.71 -0.60 20.91
C SER A 39 0.21 -0.61 20.71
N VAL A 40 -0.24 -0.11 19.57
CA VAL A 40 -1.65 -0.06 19.20
C VAL A 40 -1.84 -0.94 17.97
N TYR A 41 -2.82 -1.82 18.01
CA TYR A 41 -3.12 -2.74 16.93
C TYR A 41 -4.63 -2.82 16.71
N HIS A 42 -5.05 -2.44 15.51
CA HIS A 42 -6.44 -2.57 15.08
C HIS A 42 -6.60 -3.87 14.29
N ARG A 43 -7.64 -4.65 14.60
CA ARG A 43 -8.01 -5.86 13.88
C ARG A 43 -9.52 -5.90 13.68
N SER A 44 -9.92 -5.96 12.41
CA SER A 44 -11.27 -6.37 12.04
C SER A 44 -11.30 -7.88 11.79
N ASN A 45 -12.24 -8.59 12.41
CA ASN A 45 -12.47 -10.01 12.15
C ASN A 45 -13.96 -10.34 12.18
N ASN A 46 -14.48 -10.93 11.09
CA ASN A 46 -15.90 -11.26 10.93
C ASN A 46 -16.86 -10.07 11.16
N GLY A 47 -16.45 -8.85 10.79
CA GLY A 47 -17.23 -7.63 11.01
C GLY A 47 -17.30 -7.22 12.48
N THR A 48 -16.32 -7.64 13.28
CA THR A 48 -16.10 -7.14 14.62
C THR A 48 -14.76 -6.42 14.67
N ASP A 49 -14.78 -5.14 15.00
CA ASP A 49 -13.61 -4.28 15.10
C ASP A 49 -13.06 -4.28 16.52
N THR A 50 -11.84 -4.79 16.65
CA THR A 50 -11.13 -4.90 17.92
C THR A 50 -9.88 -4.05 17.91
N LEU A 51 -9.78 -3.14 18.86
CA LEU A 51 -8.56 -2.37 19.13
C LEU A 51 -7.83 -2.96 20.33
N GLU A 52 -6.61 -3.41 20.11
CA GLU A 52 -5.71 -3.92 21.13
C GLU A 52 -4.63 -2.88 21.42
N ILE A 53 -4.52 -2.48 22.68
CA ILE A 53 -3.50 -1.55 23.17
C ILE A 53 -2.66 -2.28 24.21
N SER A 54 -1.35 -2.29 24.01
CA SER A 54 -0.39 -2.79 24.98
C SER A 54 0.53 -1.66 25.39
N ALA A 55 0.66 -1.40 26.69
CA ALA A 55 1.52 -0.36 27.22
C ALA A 55 2.04 -0.73 28.62
N SER A 56 3.02 0.02 29.11
CA SER A 56 3.42 0.03 30.52
C SER A 56 2.82 1.26 31.20
N GLY A 57 2.19 1.05 32.35
CA GLY A 57 1.42 2.07 33.07
C GLY A 57 0.43 1.46 34.07
N SER A 58 -0.22 2.31 34.86
CA SER A 58 -1.01 1.86 36.00
C SER A 58 -2.53 1.95 35.83
N ASP A 59 -3.02 2.73 34.86
CA ASP A 59 -4.44 3.06 34.76
C ASP A 59 -5.01 2.71 33.37
N PRO A 60 -5.72 1.58 33.23
CA PRO A 60 -6.33 1.20 31.96
C PRO A 60 -7.59 2.03 31.63
N ASP A 61 -8.27 2.58 32.64
CA ASP A 61 -9.48 3.38 32.44
C ASP A 61 -9.14 4.73 31.80
N LYS A 62 -8.02 5.33 32.19
CA LYS A 62 -7.52 6.55 31.53
C LYS A 62 -7.15 6.32 30.07
N VAL A 63 -6.58 5.15 29.73
CA VAL A 63 -6.32 4.79 28.33
C VAL A 63 -7.62 4.61 27.56
N ALA A 64 -8.64 3.99 28.18
CA ALA A 64 -9.96 3.82 27.58
C ALA A 64 -10.63 5.16 27.25
N GLU A 65 -10.55 6.13 28.16
CA GLU A 65 -11.04 7.50 27.95
C GLU A 65 -10.36 8.16 26.73
N ILE A 66 -9.02 8.11 26.66
CA ILE A 66 -8.25 8.69 25.54
C ILE A 66 -8.67 8.09 24.21
N VAL A 67 -8.87 6.77 24.18
CA VAL A 67 -9.31 6.06 22.96
C VAL A 67 -10.71 6.52 22.55
N TRP A 68 -11.65 6.57 23.50
CA TRP A 68 -13.03 6.98 23.24
C TRP A 68 -13.09 8.41 22.66
N ASP A 69 -12.27 9.31 23.20
CA ASP A 69 -12.23 10.73 22.81
C ASP A 69 -11.37 11.05 21.58
N THR A 70 -10.53 10.13 21.12
CA THR A 70 -9.55 10.42 20.05
C THR A 70 -9.72 9.54 18.82
N TYR A 71 -10.15 8.29 18.99
CA TYR A 71 -10.19 7.33 17.91
C TYR A 71 -11.43 7.56 17.05
N PRO A 72 -11.31 7.81 15.73
CA PRO A 72 -12.44 8.13 14.87
C PRO A 72 -13.14 6.92 14.24
N GLU A 73 -12.53 5.74 14.28
CA GLU A 73 -13.11 4.53 13.68
C GLU A 73 -14.10 3.85 14.65
N HIS A 74 -15.01 3.05 14.10
CA HIS A 74 -15.92 2.22 14.87
C HIS A 74 -15.15 1.18 15.70
N LEU A 75 -15.68 0.86 16.88
CA LEU A 75 -15.04 -0.04 17.84
C LEU A 75 -16.08 -0.86 18.59
N ASP A 76 -16.19 -2.14 18.26
CA ASP A 76 -16.99 -3.08 19.06
C ASP A 76 -16.30 -3.45 20.38
N ARG A 77 -14.97 -3.57 20.34
CA ARG A 77 -14.17 -4.07 21.46
C ARG A 77 -12.84 -3.35 21.61
N LEU A 78 -12.56 -2.93 22.84
CA LEU A 78 -11.27 -2.40 23.26
C LEU A 78 -10.62 -3.36 24.25
N VAL A 79 -9.38 -3.75 23.96
CA VAL A 79 -8.57 -4.60 24.84
C VAL A 79 -7.32 -3.83 25.23
N ILE A 80 -7.18 -3.51 26.51
CA ILE A 80 -6.06 -2.75 27.05
C ILE A 80 -5.24 -3.69 27.92
N THR A 81 -3.96 -3.87 27.58
CA THR A 81 -3.00 -4.67 28.33
C THR A 81 -1.96 -3.75 28.94
N LEU A 82 -2.01 -3.56 30.25
CA LEU A 82 -1.02 -2.79 31.00
C LEU A 82 -0.15 -3.71 31.84
N ASP A 83 1.16 -3.70 31.57
CA ASP A 83 2.16 -4.51 32.29
C ASP A 83 1.75 -5.99 32.42
N GLY A 84 1.14 -6.54 31.36
CA GLY A 84 0.67 -7.93 31.27
C GLY A 84 -0.74 -8.18 31.82
N THR A 85 -1.39 -7.18 32.43
CA THR A 85 -2.77 -7.27 32.90
C THR A 85 -3.73 -6.71 31.85
N GLY A 86 -4.59 -7.57 31.31
CA GLY A 86 -5.59 -7.21 30.30
C GLY A 86 -6.94 -6.81 30.90
N LYS A 87 -7.50 -5.68 30.48
CA LYS A 87 -8.90 -5.28 30.70
C LYS A 87 -9.60 -5.13 29.35
N ARG A 88 -10.88 -5.50 29.30
CA ARG A 88 -11.69 -5.47 28.09
C ARG A 88 -12.88 -4.56 28.31
N TYR A 89 -13.20 -3.78 27.28
CA TYR A 89 -14.34 -2.89 27.24
C TYR A 89 -15.10 -3.14 25.95
N THR A 90 -16.42 -3.14 26.05
CA THR A 90 -17.33 -3.04 24.92
C THR A 90 -17.66 -1.58 24.67
N GLU A 91 -18.19 -1.27 23.49
CA GLU A 91 -18.73 0.06 23.20
C GLU A 91 -19.76 0.51 24.24
N ALA A 92 -20.60 -0.41 24.72
CA ALA A 92 -21.58 -0.13 25.77
C ALA A 92 -20.92 0.27 27.08
N ASP A 93 -19.85 -0.42 27.49
CA ASP A 93 -19.08 -0.09 28.70
C ASP A 93 -18.44 1.30 28.59
N LEU A 94 -17.90 1.64 27.42
CA LEU A 94 -17.27 2.93 27.15
C LEU A 94 -18.30 4.07 27.16
N ARG A 95 -19.46 3.86 26.52
CA ARG A 95 -20.56 4.82 26.52
C ARG A 95 -21.15 5.02 27.92
N GLU A 96 -21.28 3.95 28.70
CA GLU A 96 -21.75 4.05 30.09
C GLU A 96 -20.74 4.80 30.98
N ALA A 97 -19.44 4.55 30.80
CA ALA A 97 -18.40 5.18 31.60
C ALA A 97 -18.10 6.64 31.23
N PHE A 98 -18.09 6.97 29.93
CA PHE A 98 -17.60 8.26 29.42
C PHE A 98 -18.67 9.09 28.70
N GLY A 99 -19.87 8.53 28.48
CA GLY A 99 -20.97 9.20 27.79
C GLY A 99 -20.87 9.13 26.26
N GLU A 100 -21.57 10.04 25.59
CA GLU A 100 -21.57 10.12 24.12
C GLU A 100 -20.19 10.46 23.56
N ARG A 101 -19.85 9.82 22.44
CA ARG A 101 -18.54 9.97 21.80
C ARG A 101 -18.39 11.38 21.25
N GLN A 102 -17.28 12.04 21.57
CA GLN A 102 -17.01 13.41 21.10
C GLN A 102 -16.44 13.46 19.67
N VAL A 103 -15.98 12.32 19.15
CA VAL A 103 -15.42 12.20 17.81
C VAL A 103 -16.51 11.85 16.81
N THR A 104 -16.51 12.52 15.66
CA THR A 104 -17.35 12.11 14.53
C THR A 104 -16.84 10.78 14.00
N GLU A 105 -17.64 9.73 14.20
CA GLU A 105 -17.37 8.40 13.68
C GLU A 105 -17.27 8.45 12.17
N LYS A 106 -16.17 7.93 11.62
CA LYS A 106 -16.05 7.77 10.17
C LYS A 106 -17.03 6.68 9.72
N PRO A 107 -17.69 6.85 8.56
CA PRO A 107 -18.54 5.80 8.02
C PRO A 107 -17.72 4.53 7.82
N ASP A 108 -18.21 3.40 8.32
CA ASP A 108 -17.62 2.07 8.12
C ASP A 108 -17.52 1.79 6.62
N ASP A 109 -16.33 2.00 6.10
CA ASP A 109 -16.05 1.93 4.67
C ASP A 109 -15.88 0.46 4.22
N ASP A 110 -15.98 -0.52 5.12
CA ASP A 110 -15.63 -1.92 4.90
C ASP A 110 -16.42 -2.61 3.77
N ALA A 111 -17.68 -2.24 3.56
CA ALA A 111 -18.49 -2.78 2.47
C ALA A 111 -18.07 -2.26 1.09
N ASP A 112 -17.63 -1.01 0.99
CA ASP A 112 -17.23 -0.38 -0.26
C ASP A 112 -15.71 -0.49 -0.51
N VAL A 113 -14.90 -0.55 0.54
CA VAL A 113 -13.46 -0.75 0.49
C VAL A 113 -13.11 -2.15 0.01
N THR A 114 -13.82 -3.20 0.42
CA THR A 114 -13.54 -4.56 -0.10
C THR A 114 -13.79 -4.63 -1.60
N LYS A 115 -14.89 -4.01 -2.07
CA LYS A 115 -15.19 -3.86 -3.51
C LYS A 115 -14.13 -3.02 -4.21
N THR A 116 -13.70 -1.92 -3.61
CA THR A 116 -12.72 -0.98 -4.18
C THR A 116 -11.31 -1.59 -4.22
N ILE A 117 -10.92 -2.37 -3.22
CA ILE A 117 -9.66 -3.10 -3.18
C ILE A 117 -9.68 -4.21 -4.21
N VAL A 118 -10.73 -5.03 -4.28
CA VAL A 118 -10.84 -6.10 -5.29
C VAL A 118 -10.82 -5.50 -6.70
N THR A 119 -11.59 -4.43 -6.93
CA THR A 119 -11.61 -3.74 -8.22
C THR A 119 -10.24 -3.12 -8.53
N GLY A 120 -9.58 -2.52 -7.54
CA GLY A 120 -8.24 -1.94 -7.67
C GLY A 120 -7.17 -2.99 -7.99
N VAL A 121 -7.21 -4.15 -7.32
CA VAL A 121 -6.32 -5.30 -7.58
C VAL A 121 -6.56 -5.87 -8.98
N VAL A 122 -7.83 -6.01 -9.40
CA VAL A 122 -8.17 -6.46 -10.76
C VAL A 122 -7.67 -5.47 -11.80
N VAL A 123 -7.89 -4.17 -11.61
CA VAL A 123 -7.39 -3.13 -12.52
C VAL A 123 -5.87 -3.11 -12.56
N ALA A 124 -5.19 -3.24 -11.42
CA ALA A 124 -3.74 -3.31 -11.34
C ALA A 124 -3.19 -4.55 -12.07
N ALA A 125 -3.81 -5.72 -11.85
CA ALA A 125 -3.44 -6.97 -12.51
C ALA A 125 -3.62 -6.88 -14.04
N VAL A 126 -4.76 -6.37 -14.51
CA VAL A 126 -5.03 -6.17 -15.95
C VAL A 126 -4.02 -5.20 -16.57
N THR A 127 -3.71 -4.09 -15.88
CA THR A 127 -2.74 -3.10 -16.35
C THR A 127 -1.34 -3.69 -16.43
N PHE A 128 -0.93 -4.48 -15.43
CA PHE A 128 0.37 -5.16 -15.42
C PHE A 128 0.47 -6.19 -16.56
N LEU A 129 -0.60 -6.94 -16.82
CA LEU A 129 -0.66 -7.94 -17.89
C LEU A 129 -0.58 -7.27 -19.27
N LEU A 130 -1.29 -6.15 -19.47
CA LEU A 130 -1.20 -5.36 -20.70
C LEU A 130 0.19 -4.76 -20.91
N LEU A 131 0.82 -4.23 -19.86
CA LEU A 131 2.20 -3.72 -19.94
C LEU A 131 3.21 -4.82 -20.23
N GLY A 132 3.06 -5.98 -19.59
CA GLY A 132 3.89 -7.16 -19.84
C GLY A 132 3.76 -7.66 -21.28
N ALA A 133 2.52 -7.82 -21.77
CA ALA A 133 2.25 -8.21 -23.16
C ALA A 133 2.80 -7.18 -24.16
N GLY A 134 2.61 -5.89 -23.89
CA GLY A 134 3.17 -4.79 -24.71
C GLY A 134 4.70 -4.83 -24.75
N ALA A 135 5.36 -5.07 -23.62
CA ALA A 135 6.82 -5.22 -23.55
C ALA A 135 7.30 -6.41 -24.36
N VAL A 136 6.64 -7.57 -24.26
CA VAL A 136 6.97 -8.77 -25.06
C VAL A 136 6.84 -8.48 -26.55
N VAL A 137 5.74 -7.87 -26.99
CA VAL A 137 5.53 -7.50 -28.39
C VAL A 137 6.62 -6.53 -28.86
N LEU A 138 6.97 -5.54 -28.06
CA LEU A 138 8.00 -4.55 -28.38
C LEU A 138 9.38 -5.21 -28.52
N VAL A 139 9.73 -6.13 -27.63
CA VAL A 139 10.97 -6.94 -27.74
C VAL A 139 10.96 -7.77 -29.02
N VAL A 140 9.87 -8.45 -29.34
CA VAL A 140 9.75 -9.26 -30.57
C VAL A 140 9.89 -8.39 -31.82
N VAL A 141 9.27 -7.21 -31.84
CA VAL A 141 9.37 -6.25 -32.96
C VAL A 141 10.80 -5.73 -33.10
N LEU A 142 11.45 -5.35 -32.00
CA LEU A 142 12.84 -4.90 -32.01
C LEU A 142 13.78 -6.02 -32.48
N MET A 143 13.58 -7.25 -32.01
CA MET A 143 14.34 -8.42 -32.45
C MET A 143 14.12 -8.72 -33.93
N ARG A 144 12.88 -8.70 -34.42
CA ARG A 144 12.58 -8.87 -35.85
C ARG A 144 13.23 -7.79 -36.69
N ARG A 145 13.12 -6.52 -36.26
CA ARG A 145 13.72 -5.38 -36.97
C ARG A 145 15.25 -5.45 -36.97
N ALA A 146 15.85 -5.86 -35.85
CA ALA A 146 17.29 -6.08 -35.76
C ALA A 146 17.75 -7.26 -36.64
N ARG A 147 16.97 -8.34 -36.71
CA ARG A 147 17.25 -9.47 -37.60
C ARG A 147 17.21 -9.07 -39.07
N HIS A 148 16.23 -8.28 -39.49
CA HIS A 148 16.16 -7.79 -40.86
C HIS A 148 17.35 -6.90 -41.23
N ARG A 149 17.85 -6.07 -40.31
CA ARG A 149 19.06 -5.27 -40.54
C ARG A 149 20.31 -6.13 -40.71
N LYS A 150 20.46 -7.20 -39.91
CA LYS A 150 21.60 -8.12 -40.04
C LYS A 150 21.57 -8.90 -41.37
N ALA A 151 20.38 -9.31 -41.84
CA ALA A 151 20.25 -10.00 -43.12
C ALA A 151 20.70 -9.14 -44.32
N GLN A 152 20.47 -7.82 -44.28
CA GLN A 152 20.96 -6.91 -45.32
C GLN A 152 22.49 -6.71 -45.27
N GLN A 153 23.11 -6.74 -44.09
CA GLN A 153 24.57 -6.63 -43.98
C GLN A 153 25.32 -7.83 -44.57
N TYR A 154 24.76 -9.05 -44.49
CA TYR A 154 25.38 -10.23 -45.13
C TYR A 154 25.41 -10.14 -46.66
N LEU A 155 24.44 -9.48 -47.29
CA LEU A 155 24.41 -9.32 -48.75
C LEU A 155 25.43 -8.27 -49.26
N GLN A 156 25.83 -7.29 -48.45
CA GLN A 156 26.85 -6.31 -48.86
C GLN A 156 28.29 -6.86 -48.80
N GLN A 157 28.58 -7.86 -47.97
CA GLN A 157 29.93 -8.45 -47.90
C GLN A 157 30.28 -9.41 -49.05
N GLN A 158 29.31 -9.77 -49.90
CA GLN A 158 29.52 -10.64 -51.05
C GLN A 158 29.74 -9.87 -52.37
N GLN A 159 30.19 -8.61 -52.36
CA GLN A 159 30.65 -8.01 -53.62
C GLN A 159 32.07 -8.53 -53.93
N PRO A 160 32.25 -9.43 -54.92
CA PRO A 160 33.57 -9.89 -55.30
C PRO A 160 34.39 -8.69 -55.78
N TYR A 161 35.54 -8.49 -55.15
CA TYR A 161 36.50 -7.45 -55.49
C TYR A 161 37.05 -7.72 -56.90
N TYR A 162 36.45 -7.12 -57.92
CA TYR A 162 36.93 -7.21 -59.30
C TYR A 162 38.20 -6.37 -59.41
N ARG A 163 39.36 -7.04 -59.39
CA ARG A 163 40.66 -6.40 -59.63
C ARG A 163 40.81 -6.17 -61.13
N PRO A 164 40.77 -4.92 -61.63
CA PRO A 164 40.94 -4.68 -63.06
C PRO A 164 42.36 -5.08 -63.49
N PRO A 165 42.53 -5.72 -64.66
CA PRO A 165 43.83 -6.14 -65.16
C PRO A 165 44.69 -4.91 -65.45
N SER A 166 45.86 -4.86 -64.83
CA SER A 166 46.90 -3.88 -65.13
C SER A 166 47.40 -4.11 -66.55
N GLY A 167 47.11 -3.18 -67.46
CA GLY A 167 47.61 -3.20 -68.84
C GLY A 167 49.15 -3.12 -68.89
N PRO A 168 49.77 -3.59 -69.99
CA PRO A 168 51.21 -3.66 -70.11
C PRO A 168 51.83 -2.25 -70.17
N ALA A 169 52.87 -2.05 -69.37
CA ALA A 169 53.74 -0.87 -69.45
C ALA A 169 54.54 -0.94 -70.76
N ALA A 170 54.49 0.15 -71.52
CA ALA A 170 55.26 0.37 -72.74
C ALA A 170 56.71 0.77 -72.42
#